data_AF-A0A7U3ZR56-F1
#
_entry.id   AF-A0A7U3ZR56-F1
#
_cell.length_a   1.000
_cell.length_b   1.000
_cell.length_c   1.000
_cell.angle_alpha   90.00
_cell.angle_beta   90.00
_cell.angle_gamma   90.00
#
_symmetry.space_group_name_H-M   'P 1'
#
loop_
_entity.id
_entity.type
_entity.pdbx_description
1 polymer ?
#
loop_
_entity_poly.entity_id
_entity_poly.type
_entity_poly.pdbx_seq_one_letter_code
_entity_poly.pdbx_strand_id
1 'polypeptide(L)'
;MKIIRLPLLLSFLFVLNACQRPASKLQTGGSIVKEGFIDCFQPGLQAAGREVWCEASAVLNDGSTITIANDKDMPGTDASVFYWAYAEAGVFSSKPTYLTQNLFKTSQKYEDFALTPDRKTAFLTTAFDRVKEGSTEWDSYNALLYWPVNADPTAIQPKAVHFAEGEKFSMGLRKALSKALRSADFPEGMPYFKVEGFAATNNKLFFGIREEGKKYDDFKYKAKVLTVSYRLEKDSLIAGTDFQTLADIDITALEPALPKPLALSCLEFDAKRNIFWVLTSMESETQLNSAYLWWATEAELKSGKLHLVKDRATGQPLKFTHKAEDLTPIGSNRLFVIHDDDRNRTKIGDQTRQPHQAAYSIVEF
;
A
#
# COMPACT_ATOMS: atom_id res chain seq x y z
N MET A 1 53.95 -45.51 -24.14
CA MET A 1 52.63 -45.26 -23.52
C MET A 1 52.63 -43.89 -22.86
N LYS A 2 51.97 -42.89 -23.43
CA LYS A 2 51.80 -41.56 -22.83
C LYS A 2 50.46 -41.54 -22.09
N ILE A 3 50.51 -41.33 -20.78
CA ILE A 3 49.34 -41.17 -19.92
C ILE A 3 48.89 -39.70 -20.03
N ILE A 4 47.71 -39.48 -20.58
CA ILE A 4 47.04 -38.17 -20.59
C ILE A 4 46.24 -38.06 -19.29
N ARG A 5 46.60 -37.10 -18.44
CA ARG A 5 45.80 -36.72 -17.27
C ARG A 5 44.82 -35.62 -17.67
N LEU A 6 43.53 -35.90 -17.55
CA LEU A 6 42.44 -34.94 -17.70
C LEU A 6 42.20 -34.27 -16.34
N PRO A 7 42.12 -32.93 -16.22
CA PRO A 7 41.75 -32.30 -14.97
C PRO A 7 40.21 -32.31 -14.84
N LEU A 8 39.74 -32.87 -13.72
CA LEU A 8 38.35 -32.83 -13.29
C LEU A 8 38.05 -31.43 -12.76
N LEU A 9 37.33 -30.60 -13.52
CA LEU A 9 36.85 -29.31 -13.05
C LEU A 9 35.60 -29.55 -12.18
N LEU A 10 35.75 -29.43 -10.86
CA LEU A 10 34.64 -29.49 -9.91
C LEU A 10 34.00 -28.09 -9.85
N SER A 11 32.93 -27.86 -10.63
CA SER A 11 32.13 -26.64 -10.55
C SER A 11 31.31 -26.64 -9.25
N PHE A 12 31.78 -25.93 -8.23
CA PHE A 12 31.03 -25.60 -7.03
C PHE A 12 29.89 -24.64 -7.40
N LEU A 13 28.66 -25.14 -7.55
CA LEU A 13 27.46 -24.31 -7.50
C LEU A 13 27.30 -23.78 -6.07
N PHE A 14 27.82 -22.59 -5.80
CA PHE A 14 27.37 -21.79 -4.66
C PHE A 14 25.97 -21.27 -4.99
N VAL A 15 24.94 -22.02 -4.62
CA VAL A 15 23.58 -21.50 -4.50
C VAL A 15 23.62 -20.50 -3.33
N LEU A 16 23.75 -19.22 -3.67
CA LEU A 16 23.49 -18.12 -2.74
C LEU A 16 22.00 -18.18 -2.38
N ASN A 17 21.64 -19.03 -1.40
CA ASN A 17 20.41 -18.88 -0.66
C ASN A 17 20.52 -17.54 0.08
N ALA A 18 20.01 -16.48 -0.54
CA ALA A 18 19.72 -15.25 0.18
C ALA A 18 18.97 -15.65 1.45
N CYS A 19 19.52 -15.34 2.63
CA CYS A 19 18.94 -15.72 3.91
C CYS A 19 17.51 -15.16 4.02
N GLN A 20 16.52 -15.97 3.64
CA GLN A 20 15.12 -15.70 3.95
C GLN A 20 14.98 -15.69 5.46
N ARG A 21 14.39 -14.63 6.01
CA ARG A 21 14.19 -14.54 7.44
C ARG A 21 12.95 -15.34 7.82
N PRO A 22 13.05 -16.27 8.78
CA PRO A 22 11.89 -17.06 9.17
C PRO A 22 10.84 -16.15 9.83
N ALA A 23 9.58 -16.32 9.42
CA ALA A 23 8.42 -15.66 10.02
C ALA A 23 8.24 -15.99 11.52
N SER A 24 9.01 -16.94 12.07
CA SER A 24 8.97 -17.34 13.49
C SER A 24 9.24 -16.18 14.46
N LYS A 25 10.04 -15.17 14.09
CA LYS A 25 10.22 -13.96 14.92
C LYS A 25 8.94 -13.13 15.05
N LEU A 26 7.99 -13.25 14.13
CA LEU A 26 6.71 -12.54 14.20
C LEU A 26 5.76 -13.20 15.21
N GLN A 27 5.97 -14.48 15.51
CA GLN A 27 5.17 -15.21 16.50
C GLN A 27 5.41 -14.69 17.93
N THR A 28 6.51 -13.97 18.18
CA THR A 28 6.74 -13.31 19.47
C THR A 28 6.01 -11.97 19.60
N GLY A 29 5.24 -11.55 18.59
CA GLY A 29 4.52 -10.27 18.58
C GLY A 29 5.40 -9.07 18.20
N GLY A 30 4.81 -7.87 18.23
CA GLY A 30 5.48 -6.59 17.99
C GLY A 30 5.14 -5.56 19.07
N SER A 31 5.73 -4.37 19.00
CA SER A 31 5.40 -3.23 19.86
C SER A 31 5.46 -1.93 19.08
N ILE A 32 4.53 -1.01 19.36
CA ILE A 32 4.64 0.38 18.88
C ILE A 32 5.70 1.07 19.75
N VAL A 33 6.88 1.31 19.18
CA VAL A 33 8.04 1.88 19.90
C VAL A 33 8.16 3.38 19.73
N LYS A 34 7.40 3.96 18.80
CA LYS A 34 7.36 5.40 18.56
C LYS A 34 6.06 5.78 17.87
N GLU A 35 5.52 6.93 18.25
CA GLU A 35 4.43 7.61 17.56
C GLU A 35 4.75 9.09 17.46
N GLY A 36 4.16 9.77 16.49
CA GLY A 36 4.28 11.22 16.37
C GLY A 36 3.60 11.76 15.12
N PHE A 37 3.90 13.02 14.83
CA PHE A 37 3.43 13.71 13.64
C PHE A 37 4.59 13.99 12.68
N ILE A 38 4.31 13.95 11.38
CA ILE A 38 5.19 14.46 10.31
C ILE A 38 4.55 15.66 9.64
N ASP A 39 5.35 16.65 9.27
CA ASP A 39 4.89 17.81 8.51
C ASP A 39 4.90 17.48 7.01
N CYS A 40 3.76 17.16 6.43
CA CYS A 40 3.63 16.86 5.01
C CYS A 40 3.82 18.09 4.14
N PHE A 41 3.44 19.25 4.67
CA PHE A 41 3.64 20.53 4.03
C PHE A 41 3.72 21.69 5.02
N GLN A 42 3.95 22.91 4.52
CA GLN A 42 4.03 24.09 5.37
C GLN A 42 2.70 24.36 6.10
N PRO A 43 2.75 24.82 7.36
CA PRO A 43 1.57 25.27 8.09
C PRO A 43 0.78 26.34 7.32
N GLY A 44 -0.55 26.24 7.35
CA GLY A 44 -1.44 27.24 6.75
C GLY A 44 -1.59 27.17 5.23
N LEU A 45 -1.12 26.10 4.57
CA LEU A 45 -1.38 25.88 3.15
C LEU A 45 -2.88 25.81 2.87
N GLN A 46 -3.32 26.54 1.84
CA GLN A 46 -4.71 26.58 1.42
C GLN A 46 -4.89 26.23 -0.06
N ALA A 47 -5.99 25.57 -0.38
CA ALA A 47 -6.48 25.35 -1.73
C ALA A 47 -7.93 25.86 -1.82
N ALA A 48 -8.21 26.72 -2.81
CA ALA A 48 -9.52 27.35 -2.98
C ALA A 48 -10.10 27.98 -1.69
N GLY A 49 -9.24 28.62 -0.89
CA GLY A 49 -9.64 29.29 0.36
C GLY A 49 -9.94 28.35 1.55
N ARG A 50 -9.59 27.06 1.45
CA ARG A 50 -9.73 26.08 2.53
C ARG A 50 -8.36 25.52 2.90
N GLU A 51 -8.16 25.19 4.18
CA GLU A 51 -6.95 24.50 4.62
C GLU A 51 -6.80 23.16 3.91
N VAL A 52 -5.58 22.87 3.46
CA VAL A 52 -5.21 21.55 2.96
C VAL A 52 -4.91 20.68 4.18
N TRP A 53 -5.50 19.49 4.20
CA TRP A 53 -5.25 18.47 5.22
C TRP A 53 -4.31 17.40 4.67
N CYS A 54 -3.34 17.00 5.49
CA CYS A 54 -2.47 15.88 5.18
C CYS A 54 -3.15 14.57 5.57
N GLU A 55 -3.94 14.06 4.64
CA GLU A 55 -4.58 12.75 4.63
C GLU A 55 -3.58 11.77 3.99
N ALA A 56 -2.52 11.44 4.75
CA ALA A 56 -1.44 10.59 4.26
C ALA A 56 -1.95 9.17 4.07
N SER A 57 -1.98 8.73 2.82
CA SER A 57 -2.70 7.52 2.42
C SER A 57 -1.80 6.41 1.88
N ALA A 58 -0.60 6.74 1.39
CA ALA A 58 0.36 5.72 0.96
C ALA A 58 1.79 6.06 1.40
N VAL A 59 2.61 5.06 1.74
CA VAL A 59 4.04 5.20 2.07
C VAL A 59 4.93 4.13 1.46
N LEU A 60 6.09 4.55 0.93
CA LEU A 60 7.10 3.68 0.35
C LEU A 60 8.49 3.98 0.90
N ASN A 61 9.22 2.93 1.29
CA ASN A 61 10.65 2.99 1.54
C ASN A 61 11.45 2.29 0.44
N ASP A 62 12.15 3.06 -0.40
CA ASP A 62 13.05 2.52 -1.44
C ASP A 62 14.48 2.27 -0.92
N GLY A 63 14.76 2.63 0.33
CA GLY A 63 16.04 2.43 1.02
C GLY A 63 16.95 3.66 1.00
N SER A 64 16.64 4.61 0.12
CA SER A 64 17.25 5.94 0.04
C SER A 64 16.27 7.06 0.42
N THR A 65 14.96 6.82 0.28
CA THR A 65 13.90 7.77 0.60
C THR A 65 12.71 7.10 1.28
N ILE A 66 11.98 7.91 2.06
CA ILE A 66 10.58 7.63 2.42
C ILE A 66 9.72 8.55 1.55
N THR A 67 8.96 7.95 0.65
CA THR A 67 7.99 8.65 -0.22
C THR A 67 6.60 8.44 0.35
N ILE A 68 5.81 9.50 0.42
CA ILE A 68 4.44 9.49 0.91
C ILE A 68 3.53 10.11 -0.15
N ALA A 69 2.33 9.54 -0.29
CA ALA A 69 1.24 10.13 -1.04
C ALA A 69 0.13 10.60 -0.10
N ASN A 70 -0.52 11.68 -0.49
CA ASN A 70 -1.64 12.30 0.19
C ASN A 70 -2.91 12.10 -0.63
N ASP A 71 -4.02 11.67 -0.02
CA ASP A 71 -5.30 11.47 -0.71
C ASP A 71 -5.83 12.77 -1.34
N LYS A 72 -5.54 13.91 -0.71
CA LYS A 72 -5.99 15.23 -1.15
C LYS A 72 -5.02 15.92 -2.11
N ASP A 73 -5.58 16.58 -3.12
CA ASP A 73 -4.83 17.35 -4.12
C ASP A 73 -4.05 18.51 -3.48
N MET A 74 -2.81 18.69 -3.93
CA MET A 74 -1.98 19.84 -3.57
C MET A 74 -2.22 21.03 -4.52
N PRO A 75 -2.23 22.27 -4.02
CA PRO A 75 -2.37 23.46 -4.86
C PRO A 75 -1.09 23.75 -5.66
N GLY A 76 -1.23 24.50 -6.74
CA GLY A 76 -0.07 25.01 -7.49
C GLY A 76 0.55 23.99 -8.42
N THR A 77 1.88 23.85 -8.39
CA THR A 77 2.66 22.93 -9.25
C THR A 77 2.95 21.59 -8.61
N ASP A 78 2.80 21.50 -7.30
CA ASP A 78 3.19 20.33 -6.52
C ASP A 78 2.15 19.22 -6.69
N ALA A 79 2.63 17.98 -6.75
CA ALA A 79 1.79 16.80 -6.68
C ALA A 79 1.54 16.41 -5.23
N SER A 80 0.52 15.59 -5.00
CA SER A 80 0.24 14.97 -3.70
C SER A 80 1.18 13.82 -3.36
N VAL A 81 2.39 13.82 -3.92
CA VAL A 81 3.44 12.83 -3.69
C VAL A 81 4.72 13.57 -3.34
N PHE A 82 5.32 13.23 -2.22
CA PHE A 82 6.50 13.91 -1.69
C PHE A 82 7.39 12.94 -0.91
N TYR A 83 8.64 13.32 -0.69
CA TYR A 83 9.61 12.43 -0.06
C TYR A 83 10.58 13.12 0.88
N TRP A 84 11.17 12.32 1.76
CA TRP A 84 12.34 12.65 2.57
C TRP A 84 13.50 11.74 2.20
N ALA A 85 14.73 12.27 2.29
CA ALA A 85 15.90 11.41 2.33
C ALA A 85 15.82 10.50 3.56
N TYR A 86 15.94 9.19 3.35
CA TYR A 86 15.87 8.21 4.42
C TYR A 86 17.20 8.14 5.16
N ALA A 87 17.15 8.41 6.46
CA ALA A 87 18.20 8.08 7.41
C ALA A 87 17.57 7.29 8.55
N GLU A 88 18.14 6.12 8.88
CA GLU A 88 17.62 5.23 9.92
C GLU A 88 17.48 5.95 11.27
N ALA A 89 18.33 6.95 11.53
CA ALA A 89 18.16 7.95 12.56
C ALA A 89 17.59 9.26 11.98
N GLY A 90 16.29 9.51 12.16
CA GLY A 90 15.72 10.85 12.02
C GLY A 90 15.28 11.31 10.62
N VAL A 91 14.56 10.47 9.87
CA VAL A 91 14.05 10.75 8.51
C VAL A 91 13.31 12.11 8.35
N PHE A 92 12.65 12.60 9.41
CA PHE A 92 11.74 13.77 9.31
C PHE A 92 12.30 15.05 9.94
N SER A 93 13.63 15.18 10.07
CA SER A 93 14.24 16.41 10.59
C SER A 93 14.27 17.57 9.58
N SER A 94 14.00 17.30 8.30
CA SER A 94 13.93 18.30 7.23
C SER A 94 12.52 18.38 6.64
N LYS A 95 12.26 19.43 5.86
CA LYS A 95 11.05 19.53 5.04
C LYS A 95 11.05 18.46 3.93
N PRO A 96 9.87 17.97 3.51
CA PRO A 96 9.78 17.09 2.35
C PRO A 96 10.12 17.83 1.05
N THR A 97 10.45 17.06 0.02
CA THR A 97 10.52 17.53 -1.37
C THR A 97 9.31 17.00 -2.13
N TYR A 98 8.56 17.89 -2.79
CA TYR A 98 7.38 17.53 -3.57
C TYR A 98 7.74 17.14 -4.98
N LEU A 99 7.09 16.09 -5.48
CA LEU A 99 7.15 15.73 -6.89
C LEU A 99 6.24 16.66 -7.70
N THR A 100 6.55 16.84 -8.98
CA THR A 100 5.84 17.80 -9.86
C THR A 100 5.38 17.19 -11.17
N GLN A 101 5.64 15.90 -11.39
CA GLN A 101 5.29 15.20 -12.62
C GLN A 101 3.77 15.17 -12.81
N ASN A 102 3.34 15.40 -14.05
CA ASN A 102 1.93 15.63 -14.36
C ASN A 102 1.02 14.44 -13.99
N LEU A 103 1.44 13.18 -14.14
CA LEU A 103 0.60 12.06 -13.73
C LEU A 103 0.43 11.99 -12.21
N PHE A 104 1.47 12.29 -11.42
CA PHE A 104 1.31 12.38 -9.97
C PHE A 104 0.39 13.52 -9.55
N LYS A 105 0.36 14.60 -10.32
CA LYS A 105 -0.53 15.74 -10.06
C LYS A 105 -1.99 15.50 -10.49
N THR A 106 -2.20 14.70 -11.53
CA THR A 106 -3.52 14.57 -12.16
C THR A 106 -4.27 13.31 -11.76
N SER A 107 -3.59 12.29 -11.24
CA SER A 107 -4.21 11.17 -10.55
C SER A 107 -4.69 11.60 -9.16
N GLN A 108 -5.80 11.02 -8.70
CA GLN A 108 -6.49 11.42 -7.47
C GLN A 108 -6.80 10.20 -6.60
N LYS A 109 -6.89 10.43 -5.29
CA LYS A 109 -7.13 9.40 -4.27
C LYS A 109 -6.12 8.27 -4.30
N TYR A 110 -4.88 8.59 -3.99
CA TYR A 110 -3.84 7.59 -3.76
C TYR A 110 -4.16 6.79 -2.52
N GLU A 111 -3.90 5.48 -2.54
CA GLU A 111 -4.32 4.61 -1.43
C GLU A 111 -3.23 3.62 -0.98
N ASP A 112 -2.27 3.24 -1.84
CA ASP A 112 -1.20 2.30 -1.42
C ASP A 112 0.00 2.34 -2.40
N PHE A 113 1.22 2.11 -1.90
CA PHE A 113 2.43 1.88 -2.71
C PHE A 113 2.81 0.40 -2.74
N ALA A 114 3.49 -0.03 -3.79
CA ALA A 114 4.24 -1.29 -3.75
C ALA A 114 5.64 -1.14 -4.30
N LEU A 115 6.54 -2.01 -3.82
CA LEU A 115 7.88 -2.14 -4.33
C LEU A 115 8.14 -3.59 -4.76
N THR A 116 8.65 -3.75 -5.97
CA THR A 116 9.13 -5.04 -6.45
C THR A 116 10.19 -5.64 -5.51
N PRO A 117 10.28 -6.98 -5.38
CA PRO A 117 11.27 -7.61 -4.49
C PRO A 117 12.73 -7.24 -4.78
N ASP A 118 13.08 -6.95 -6.04
CA ASP A 118 14.41 -6.49 -6.44
C ASP A 118 14.62 -4.98 -6.23
N ARG A 119 13.58 -4.28 -5.75
CA ARG A 119 13.54 -2.86 -5.42
C ARG A 119 13.76 -1.93 -6.62
N LYS A 120 13.55 -2.40 -7.84
CA LYS A 120 13.82 -1.61 -9.06
C LYS A 120 12.60 -0.93 -9.63
N THR A 121 11.40 -1.37 -9.29
CA THR A 121 10.14 -0.78 -9.76
C THR A 121 9.23 -0.51 -8.59
N ALA A 122 8.81 0.74 -8.48
CA ALA A 122 7.83 1.21 -7.53
C ALA A 122 6.48 1.41 -8.23
N PHE A 123 5.43 1.32 -7.45
CA PHE A 123 4.05 1.45 -7.87
C PHE A 123 3.28 2.34 -6.91
N LEU A 124 2.26 3.03 -7.43
CA LEU A 124 1.31 3.79 -6.64
C LEU A 124 -0.08 3.59 -7.22
N THR A 125 -1.02 3.09 -6.41
CA THR A 125 -2.40 2.87 -6.81
C THR A 125 -3.30 3.99 -6.30
N THR A 126 -4.36 4.26 -7.06
CA THR A 126 -5.53 4.99 -6.58
C THR A 126 -6.63 4.04 -6.09
N ALA A 127 -7.72 4.61 -5.59
CA ALA A 127 -8.90 3.90 -5.08
C ALA A 127 -9.70 3.06 -6.08
N PHE A 128 -9.70 3.44 -7.36
CA PHE A 128 -10.55 2.83 -8.41
C PHE A 128 -12.08 2.94 -8.17
N ASP A 129 -12.49 3.86 -7.31
CA ASP A 129 -13.84 3.93 -6.71
C ASP A 129 -14.83 4.86 -7.43
N ARG A 130 -14.37 5.68 -8.39
CA ARG A 130 -15.23 6.65 -9.10
C ARG A 130 -15.28 6.43 -10.60
N VAL A 131 -16.47 6.44 -11.17
CA VAL A 131 -16.70 6.46 -12.62
C VAL A 131 -17.87 7.39 -12.92
N LYS A 132 -17.75 8.18 -13.98
CA LYS A 132 -18.83 9.01 -14.50
C LYS A 132 -19.29 8.43 -15.83
N GLU A 133 -20.50 7.88 -15.87
CA GLU A 133 -21.03 7.27 -17.10
C GLU A 133 -21.03 8.30 -18.26
N GLY A 134 -20.52 7.87 -19.42
CA GLY A 134 -20.43 8.73 -20.61
C GLY A 134 -19.38 9.85 -20.55
N SER A 135 -18.52 9.89 -19.53
CA SER A 135 -17.49 10.94 -19.37
C SER A 135 -16.17 10.37 -18.85
N THR A 136 -15.06 11.02 -19.20
CA THR A 136 -13.71 10.70 -18.70
C THR A 136 -13.28 11.58 -17.53
N GLU A 137 -14.17 12.43 -17.02
CA GLU A 137 -13.90 13.40 -15.96
C GLU A 137 -13.37 12.76 -14.67
N TRP A 138 -13.74 11.50 -14.40
CA TRP A 138 -13.33 10.77 -13.19
C TRP A 138 -12.35 9.64 -13.47
N ASP A 139 -11.75 9.57 -14.68
CA ASP A 139 -10.78 8.53 -14.99
C ASP A 139 -9.51 8.63 -14.10
N SER A 140 -9.19 9.83 -13.60
CA SER A 140 -8.06 10.09 -12.70
C SER A 140 -8.12 9.37 -11.36
N TYR A 141 -9.30 8.94 -10.91
CA TYR A 141 -9.50 8.13 -9.70
C TYR A 141 -9.20 6.64 -9.93
N ASN A 142 -8.78 6.27 -11.14
CA ASN A 142 -8.59 4.88 -11.58
C ASN A 142 -7.23 4.74 -12.26
N ALA A 143 -6.15 4.88 -11.50
CA ALA A 143 -4.79 4.79 -11.99
C ALA A 143 -3.98 3.79 -11.16
N LEU A 144 -3.22 2.95 -11.85
CA LEU A 144 -2.05 2.28 -11.29
C LEU A 144 -0.83 2.88 -11.97
N LEU A 145 -0.04 3.62 -11.20
CA LEU A 145 1.20 4.24 -11.66
C LEU A 145 2.39 3.34 -11.35
N TYR A 146 3.42 3.39 -12.19
CA TYR A 146 4.69 2.71 -11.95
C TYR A 146 5.88 3.50 -12.52
N TRP A 147 7.05 3.32 -11.94
CA TRP A 147 8.31 3.89 -12.42
C TRP A 147 9.52 3.06 -11.97
N PRO A 148 10.64 3.13 -12.71
CA PRO A 148 11.90 2.62 -12.20
C PRO A 148 12.36 3.46 -11.00
N VAL A 149 12.76 2.79 -9.93
CA VAL A 149 13.41 3.43 -8.78
C VAL A 149 14.77 3.95 -9.22
N ASN A 150 15.03 5.23 -8.92
CA ASN A 150 16.25 5.93 -9.27
C ASN A 150 16.84 6.60 -8.03
N ALA A 151 18.10 7.02 -8.10
CA ALA A 151 18.75 7.72 -6.98
C ALA A 151 18.27 9.17 -6.82
N ASP A 152 17.66 9.75 -7.85
CA ASP A 152 17.13 11.11 -7.85
C ASP A 152 15.62 11.08 -8.10
N PRO A 153 14.79 11.15 -7.04
CA PRO A 153 13.34 11.13 -7.17
C PRO A 153 12.78 12.25 -8.03
N THR A 154 13.49 13.37 -8.20
CA THR A 154 13.04 14.47 -9.07
C THR A 154 13.08 14.09 -10.56
N ALA A 155 13.87 13.08 -10.92
CA ALA A 155 13.95 12.53 -12.27
C ALA A 155 12.91 11.42 -12.55
N ILE A 156 12.03 11.09 -11.59
CA ILE A 156 10.96 10.10 -11.80
C ILE A 156 10.10 10.51 -12.99
N GLN A 157 9.73 9.54 -13.82
CA GLN A 157 8.78 9.67 -14.91
C GLN A 157 7.72 8.59 -14.73
N PRO A 158 6.64 8.86 -13.98
CA PRO A 158 5.62 7.85 -13.73
C PRO A 158 4.92 7.50 -15.05
N LYS A 159 4.53 6.24 -15.18
CA LYS A 159 3.70 5.73 -16.26
C LYS A 159 2.44 5.12 -15.66
N ALA A 160 1.32 5.23 -16.34
CA ALA A 160 0.10 4.51 -15.96
C ALA A 160 0.07 3.14 -16.63
N VAL A 161 -0.49 2.14 -15.96
CA VAL A 161 -0.76 0.83 -16.54
C VAL A 161 -1.98 0.94 -17.44
N HIS A 162 -1.84 0.51 -18.70
CA HIS A 162 -2.87 0.60 -19.73
C HIS A 162 -3.20 -0.78 -20.29
N PHE A 163 -4.47 -0.99 -20.62
CA PHE A 163 -4.97 -2.21 -21.26
C PHE A 163 -5.42 -1.96 -22.69
N ALA A 164 -5.63 -0.69 -23.05
CA ALA A 164 -5.95 -0.26 -24.40
C ALA A 164 -5.09 0.93 -24.82
N GLU A 165 -4.81 1.02 -26.12
CA GLU A 165 -4.13 2.17 -26.71
C GLU A 165 -4.96 3.45 -26.52
N GLY A 166 -4.29 4.56 -26.19
CA GLY A 166 -4.94 5.85 -25.96
C GLY A 166 -5.56 6.03 -24.57
N GLU A 167 -5.50 5.02 -23.70
CA GLU A 167 -5.87 5.20 -22.29
C GLU A 167 -4.92 6.20 -21.62
N LYS A 168 -5.48 7.21 -20.94
CA LYS A 168 -4.69 8.15 -20.14
C LYS A 168 -4.39 7.57 -18.76
N PHE A 169 -5.40 7.00 -18.13
CA PHE A 169 -5.36 6.33 -16.82
C PHE A 169 -5.67 4.83 -16.99
N SER A 170 -5.88 4.09 -15.90
CA SER A 170 -5.97 2.63 -15.89
C SER A 170 -7.42 2.11 -16.00
N MET A 171 -8.21 2.66 -16.93
CA MET A 171 -9.64 2.34 -17.05
C MET A 171 -9.91 0.90 -17.49
N GLY A 172 -9.11 0.32 -18.40
CA GLY A 172 -9.23 -1.08 -18.78
C GLY A 172 -8.85 -2.02 -17.63
N LEU A 173 -7.87 -1.66 -16.80
CA LEU A 173 -7.56 -2.37 -15.56
C LEU A 173 -8.74 -2.32 -14.59
N ARG A 174 -9.37 -1.14 -14.40
CA ARG A 174 -10.58 -1.01 -13.58
C ARG A 174 -11.69 -1.96 -14.06
N LYS A 175 -11.95 -2.01 -15.36
CA LYS A 175 -12.95 -2.91 -15.95
C LYS A 175 -12.63 -4.38 -15.68
N ALA A 176 -11.35 -4.75 -15.76
CA ALA A 176 -10.90 -6.10 -15.44
C ALA A 176 -11.09 -6.45 -13.96
N LEU A 177 -10.74 -5.53 -13.04
CA LEU A 177 -10.99 -5.66 -11.60
C LEU A 177 -12.50 -5.80 -11.30
N SER A 178 -13.33 -4.93 -11.86
CA SER A 178 -14.80 -4.99 -11.73
C SER A 178 -15.34 -6.36 -12.14
N LYS A 179 -14.89 -6.89 -13.28
CA LYS A 179 -15.30 -8.21 -13.78
C LYS A 179 -14.84 -9.35 -12.88
N ALA A 180 -13.64 -9.25 -12.32
CA ALA A 180 -13.12 -10.23 -11.36
C ALA A 180 -13.92 -10.24 -10.05
N LEU A 181 -14.54 -9.11 -9.68
CA LEU A 181 -15.39 -8.96 -8.50
C LEU A 181 -16.87 -9.28 -8.72
N ARG A 182 -17.26 -9.84 -9.88
CA ARG A 182 -18.65 -10.22 -10.16
C ARG A 182 -19.25 -11.06 -9.03
N SER A 183 -20.54 -10.87 -8.78
CA SER A 183 -21.31 -11.58 -7.76
C SER A 183 -22.65 -12.03 -8.34
N ALA A 184 -23.48 -12.71 -7.53
CA ALA A 184 -24.84 -13.05 -7.93
C ALA A 184 -25.70 -11.81 -8.24
N ASP A 185 -25.50 -10.73 -7.48
CA ASP A 185 -26.21 -9.47 -7.66
C ASP A 185 -25.66 -8.65 -8.84
N PHE A 186 -24.39 -8.87 -9.19
CA PHE A 186 -23.67 -8.12 -10.24
C PHE A 186 -22.90 -9.08 -11.17
N PRO A 187 -23.62 -9.85 -12.04
CA PRO A 187 -23.00 -10.90 -12.86
C PRO A 187 -22.04 -10.35 -13.93
N GLU A 188 -22.26 -9.12 -14.40
CA GLU A 188 -21.43 -8.46 -15.41
C GLU A 188 -20.19 -7.76 -14.84
N GLY A 189 -20.08 -7.68 -13.51
CA GLY A 189 -18.99 -7.02 -12.81
C GLY A 189 -19.48 -6.09 -11.71
N MET A 190 -18.67 -5.93 -10.67
CA MET A 190 -18.99 -5.09 -9.51
C MET A 190 -19.03 -3.60 -9.90
N PRO A 191 -20.15 -2.89 -9.72
CA PRO A 191 -20.26 -1.48 -10.10
C PRO A 191 -19.32 -0.58 -9.30
N TYR A 192 -19.29 -0.79 -7.98
CA TYR A 192 -18.49 -0.04 -7.03
C TYR A 192 -17.57 -0.97 -6.24
N PHE A 193 -16.30 -0.63 -6.21
CA PHE A 193 -15.33 -1.23 -5.32
C PHE A 193 -14.25 -0.21 -4.99
N LYS A 194 -13.57 -0.40 -3.87
CA LYS A 194 -12.45 0.44 -3.47
C LYS A 194 -11.21 -0.42 -3.20
N VAL A 195 -10.11 -0.05 -3.85
CA VAL A 195 -8.77 -0.58 -3.60
C VAL A 195 -8.11 0.28 -2.53
N GLU A 196 -7.82 -0.28 -1.37
CA GLU A 196 -6.99 0.35 -0.32
C GLU A 196 -5.88 -0.62 0.09
N GLY A 197 -5.35 -1.38 -0.87
CA GLY A 197 -4.33 -2.38 -0.60
C GLY A 197 -3.59 -2.72 -1.86
N PHE A 198 -2.27 -2.69 -1.86
CA PHE A 198 -1.51 -2.98 -3.06
C PHE A 198 -0.14 -3.57 -2.77
N ALA A 199 0.10 -4.79 -3.27
CA ALA A 199 1.40 -5.42 -3.22
C ALA A 199 1.87 -5.88 -4.60
N ALA A 200 3.18 -5.96 -4.76
CA ALA A 200 3.83 -6.50 -5.94
C ALA A 200 4.88 -7.56 -5.56
N THR A 201 4.81 -8.72 -6.21
CA THR A 201 5.92 -9.70 -6.22
C THR A 201 6.67 -9.58 -7.55
N ASN A 202 7.54 -10.54 -7.87
CA ASN A 202 8.29 -10.54 -9.13
C ASN A 202 7.41 -10.65 -10.39
N ASN A 203 6.21 -11.20 -10.26
CA ASN A 203 5.37 -11.53 -11.41
C ASN A 203 3.87 -11.46 -11.13
N LYS A 204 3.45 -10.99 -9.95
CA LYS A 204 2.04 -10.77 -9.61
C LYS A 204 1.84 -9.42 -8.95
N LEU A 205 0.70 -8.81 -9.28
CA LEU A 205 0.13 -7.70 -8.54
C LEU A 205 -1.00 -8.25 -7.67
N PHE A 206 -1.18 -7.65 -6.50
CA PHE A 206 -2.21 -7.99 -5.53
C PHE A 206 -2.98 -6.71 -5.21
N PHE A 207 -4.31 -6.75 -5.35
CA PHE A 207 -5.20 -5.63 -5.08
C PHE A 207 -6.07 -5.98 -3.87
N GLY A 208 -5.88 -5.27 -2.77
CA GLY A 208 -6.69 -5.36 -1.57
C GLY A 208 -7.98 -4.54 -1.74
N ILE A 209 -9.12 -5.20 -1.65
CA ILE A 209 -10.44 -4.63 -1.80
C ILE A 209 -11.04 -4.40 -0.41
N ARG A 210 -11.24 -3.12 -0.07
CA ARG A 210 -11.86 -2.69 1.19
C ARG A 210 -13.38 -2.65 1.11
N GLU A 211 -13.91 -2.22 -0.03
CA GLU A 211 -15.34 -2.00 -0.22
C GLU A 211 -15.77 -2.63 -1.54
N GLU A 212 -16.96 -3.23 -1.56
CA GLU A 212 -17.62 -3.64 -2.80
C GLU A 212 -19.14 -3.53 -2.68
N GLY A 213 -19.80 -3.08 -3.74
CA GLY A 213 -21.25 -2.96 -3.78
C GLY A 213 -21.79 -2.20 -4.98
N LYS A 214 -22.95 -1.57 -4.78
CA LYS A 214 -23.69 -0.88 -5.84
C LYS A 214 -23.12 0.51 -6.12
N LYS A 215 -22.74 1.24 -5.07
CA LYS A 215 -22.27 2.63 -5.10
C LYS A 215 -21.58 3.01 -3.78
N TYR A 216 -20.99 4.20 -3.73
CA TYR A 216 -20.16 4.69 -2.62
C TYR A 216 -20.86 4.79 -1.25
N ASP A 217 -22.18 4.72 -1.19
CA ASP A 217 -22.99 4.75 0.03
C ASP A 217 -23.84 3.47 0.20
N ASP A 218 -23.63 2.46 -0.65
CA ASP A 218 -24.32 1.16 -0.66
C ASP A 218 -23.31 0.06 -1.00
N PHE A 219 -22.46 -0.26 -0.01
CA PHE A 219 -21.38 -1.22 -0.12
C PHE A 219 -21.25 -2.08 1.15
N LYS A 220 -20.43 -3.12 1.05
CA LYS A 220 -19.98 -3.95 2.18
C LYS A 220 -18.48 -3.79 2.37
N TYR A 221 -18.06 -3.68 3.62
CA TYR A 221 -16.66 -3.76 4.01
C TYR A 221 -16.09 -5.17 3.78
N LYS A 222 -14.83 -5.23 3.35
CA LYS A 222 -14.14 -6.43 2.88
C LYS A 222 -12.68 -6.45 3.32
N ALA A 223 -12.17 -7.68 3.44
CA ALA A 223 -10.75 -8.00 3.42
C ALA A 223 -10.51 -9.02 2.31
N LYS A 224 -10.70 -8.56 1.07
CA LYS A 224 -10.60 -9.39 -0.14
C LYS A 224 -9.33 -9.03 -0.89
N VAL A 225 -8.67 -10.01 -1.49
CA VAL A 225 -7.47 -9.82 -2.31
C VAL A 225 -7.71 -10.41 -3.69
N LEU A 226 -7.57 -9.57 -4.72
CA LEU A 226 -7.46 -10.00 -6.10
C LEU A 226 -5.99 -10.11 -6.49
N THR A 227 -5.68 -10.98 -7.44
CA THR A 227 -4.34 -11.06 -8.03
C THR A 227 -4.40 -11.22 -9.54
N VAL A 228 -3.35 -10.73 -10.21
CA VAL A 228 -3.14 -10.86 -11.65
C VAL A 228 -1.64 -11.02 -11.90
N SER A 229 -1.27 -11.79 -12.92
CA SER A 229 0.11 -11.84 -13.37
C SER A 229 0.54 -10.51 -14.00
N TYR A 230 1.83 -10.20 -13.98
CA TYR A 230 2.39 -9.12 -14.79
C TYR A 230 3.83 -9.44 -15.19
N ARG A 231 4.32 -8.70 -16.18
CA ARG A 231 5.73 -8.71 -16.58
C ARG A 231 6.14 -7.34 -17.08
N LEU A 232 7.41 -7.03 -16.92
CA LEU A 232 8.05 -5.85 -17.51
C LEU A 232 8.60 -6.25 -18.89
N GLU A 233 8.18 -5.54 -19.93
CA GLU A 233 8.73 -5.64 -21.28
C GLU A 233 9.33 -4.30 -21.67
N LYS A 234 10.66 -4.25 -21.79
CA LYS A 234 11.41 -2.99 -21.93
C LYS A 234 11.04 -2.05 -20.78
N ASP A 235 10.51 -0.87 -21.08
CA ASP A 235 10.10 0.12 -20.09
C ASP A 235 8.58 0.09 -19.83
N SER A 236 7.87 -0.94 -20.27
CA SER A 236 6.41 -1.05 -20.15
C SER A 236 6.01 -2.21 -19.25
N LEU A 237 5.09 -1.95 -18.34
CA LEU A 237 4.42 -2.99 -17.57
C LEU A 237 3.23 -3.52 -18.35
N ILE A 238 3.19 -4.84 -18.54
CA ILE A 238 2.04 -5.53 -19.13
C ILE A 238 1.44 -6.43 -18.06
N ALA A 239 0.22 -6.11 -17.66
CA ALA A 239 -0.58 -6.98 -16.82
C ALA A 239 -1.18 -8.11 -17.65
N GLY A 240 -1.32 -9.29 -17.03
CA GLY A 240 -2.01 -10.43 -17.59
C GLY A 240 -3.53 -10.22 -17.61
N THR A 241 -4.22 -11.24 -18.12
CA THR A 241 -5.69 -11.29 -18.15
C THR A 241 -6.25 -12.29 -17.14
N ASP A 242 -5.41 -12.88 -16.31
CA ASP A 242 -5.68 -13.97 -15.37
C ASP A 242 -6.11 -13.47 -13.98
N PHE A 243 -6.96 -12.44 -13.96
CA PHE A 243 -7.50 -11.90 -12.71
C PHE A 243 -8.28 -12.97 -11.94
N GLN A 244 -7.96 -13.12 -10.66
CA GLN A 244 -8.63 -14.08 -9.79
C GLN A 244 -8.74 -13.53 -8.36
N THR A 245 -9.82 -13.92 -7.66
CA THR A 245 -9.90 -13.75 -6.22
C THR A 245 -8.95 -14.73 -5.56
N LEU A 246 -7.90 -14.21 -4.92
CA LEU A 246 -6.97 -15.00 -4.12
C LEU A 246 -7.61 -15.35 -2.78
N ALA A 247 -8.25 -14.38 -2.13
CA ALA A 247 -8.84 -14.51 -0.81
C ALA A 247 -10.05 -13.57 -0.65
N ASP A 248 -11.07 -13.98 0.11
CA ASP A 248 -12.14 -13.12 0.64
C ASP A 248 -12.29 -13.49 2.12
N ILE A 249 -11.62 -12.75 3.00
CA ILE A 249 -11.40 -13.14 4.39
C ILE A 249 -12.45 -12.48 5.27
N ASP A 250 -13.20 -13.29 6.01
CA ASP A 250 -14.12 -12.80 7.04
C ASP A 250 -13.36 -12.55 8.34
N ILE A 251 -12.93 -11.29 8.53
CA ILE A 251 -12.23 -10.85 9.75
C ILE A 251 -13.08 -11.07 11.00
N THR A 252 -14.41 -10.92 10.89
CA THR A 252 -15.32 -11.13 12.01
C THR A 252 -15.37 -12.60 12.43
N ALA A 253 -15.33 -13.52 11.48
CA ALA A 253 -15.26 -14.95 11.78
C ALA A 253 -13.87 -15.35 12.32
N LEU A 254 -12.80 -14.73 11.80
CA LEU A 254 -11.43 -15.05 12.19
C LEU A 254 -11.10 -14.58 13.62
N GLU A 255 -11.50 -13.34 13.96
CA GLU A 255 -11.23 -12.72 15.27
C GLU A 255 -12.49 -12.02 15.80
N PRO A 256 -13.47 -12.77 16.34
CA PRO A 256 -14.78 -12.24 16.72
C PRO A 256 -14.76 -11.24 17.88
N ALA A 257 -13.65 -11.17 18.61
CA ALA A 257 -13.45 -10.23 19.72
C ALA A 257 -13.03 -8.82 19.26
N LEU A 258 -12.63 -8.65 18.00
CA LEU A 258 -12.26 -7.34 17.45
C LEU A 258 -13.51 -6.50 17.12
N PRO A 259 -13.38 -5.15 17.12
CA PRO A 259 -14.48 -4.27 16.77
C PRO A 259 -14.93 -4.46 15.31
N LYS A 260 -16.13 -3.97 15.00
CA LYS A 260 -16.75 -4.10 13.67
C LYS A 260 -17.31 -2.75 13.21
N PRO A 261 -17.24 -2.45 11.90
CA PRO A 261 -16.61 -3.24 10.84
C PRO A 261 -15.09 -3.04 10.78
N LEU A 262 -14.31 -4.11 10.56
CA LEU A 262 -12.90 -4.02 10.19
C LEU A 262 -12.76 -4.40 8.71
N ALA A 263 -12.10 -3.55 7.95
CA ALA A 263 -11.88 -3.71 6.52
C ALA A 263 -10.41 -3.52 6.18
N LEU A 264 -9.96 -4.07 5.05
CA LEU A 264 -8.58 -3.94 4.60
C LEU A 264 -8.25 -2.46 4.34
N SER A 265 -7.07 -2.02 4.77
CA SER A 265 -6.54 -0.66 4.50
C SER A 265 -5.10 -0.63 3.99
N CYS A 266 -4.39 -1.76 3.99
CA CYS A 266 -3.10 -1.92 3.30
C CYS A 266 -2.81 -3.39 3.03
N LEU A 267 -2.03 -3.64 1.97
CA LEU A 267 -1.42 -4.93 1.70
C LEU A 267 0.02 -4.73 1.21
N GLU A 268 1.02 -4.99 2.05
CA GLU A 268 2.44 -4.78 1.70
C GLU A 268 3.22 -6.10 1.67
N PHE A 269 4.06 -6.32 0.64
CA PHE A 269 4.85 -7.55 0.52
C PHE A 269 6.28 -7.41 1.06
N ASP A 270 6.57 -8.08 2.17
CA ASP A 270 7.93 -8.16 2.71
C ASP A 270 8.71 -9.31 2.07
N ALA A 271 9.43 -8.99 1.00
CA ALA A 271 10.27 -9.93 0.26
C ALA A 271 11.36 -10.61 1.11
N LYS A 272 11.84 -9.98 2.20
CA LYS A 272 12.89 -10.56 3.06
C LYS A 272 12.33 -11.68 3.94
N ARG A 273 11.05 -11.59 4.30
CA ARG A 273 10.32 -12.58 5.11
C ARG A 273 9.42 -13.50 4.28
N ASN A 274 9.17 -13.14 3.02
CA ASN A 274 8.24 -13.82 2.11
C ASN A 274 6.81 -13.91 2.69
N ILE A 275 6.31 -12.77 3.17
CA ILE A 275 4.98 -12.61 3.74
C ILE A 275 4.33 -11.34 3.20
N PHE A 276 3.02 -11.26 3.38
CA PHE A 276 2.24 -10.03 3.30
C PHE A 276 2.00 -9.51 4.71
N TRP A 277 2.26 -8.23 4.89
CA TRP A 277 1.67 -7.44 5.95
C TRP A 277 0.29 -6.97 5.50
N VAL A 278 -0.68 -7.02 6.39
CA VAL A 278 -2.04 -6.56 6.13
C VAL A 278 -2.44 -5.63 7.25
N LEU A 279 -2.99 -4.46 6.92
CA LEU A 279 -3.71 -3.64 7.89
C LEU A 279 -5.21 -3.84 7.69
N THR A 280 -5.92 -3.94 8.80
CA THR A 280 -7.36 -3.70 8.79
C THR A 280 -7.67 -2.50 9.66
N SER A 281 -8.52 -1.60 9.17
CA SER A 281 -8.95 -0.41 9.87
C SER A 281 -10.47 -0.35 9.98
N MET A 282 -10.94 0.36 11.00
CA MET A 282 -12.34 0.71 11.21
C MET A 282 -12.44 2.22 11.23
N GLU A 283 -13.36 2.74 10.42
CA GLU A 283 -13.86 4.09 10.50
C GLU A 283 -15.26 4.05 11.12
N SER A 284 -15.50 4.90 12.12
CA SER A 284 -16.80 4.99 12.75
C SER A 284 -17.09 6.42 13.16
N GLU A 285 -18.31 6.88 12.89
CA GLU A 285 -18.79 8.17 13.41
C GLU A 285 -19.04 8.13 14.93
N THR A 286 -19.17 6.93 15.52
CA THR A 286 -19.58 6.74 16.92
C THR A 286 -18.50 6.11 17.80
N GLN A 287 -17.52 5.46 17.20
CA GLN A 287 -16.39 4.84 17.89
C GLN A 287 -15.10 5.48 17.40
N LEU A 288 -14.07 5.48 18.26
CA LEU A 288 -12.75 5.92 17.82
C LEU A 288 -12.23 4.98 16.73
N ASN A 289 -11.60 5.57 15.72
CA ASN A 289 -10.89 4.82 14.69
C ASN A 289 -9.90 3.84 15.34
N SER A 290 -9.72 2.70 14.70
CA SER A 290 -8.72 1.74 15.13
C SER A 290 -8.23 0.92 13.96
N ALA A 291 -7.00 0.43 14.08
CA ALA A 291 -6.46 -0.52 13.12
C ALA A 291 -5.68 -1.63 13.81
N TYR A 292 -5.51 -2.73 13.09
CA TYR A 292 -4.83 -3.94 13.56
C TYR A 292 -3.88 -4.43 12.48
N LEU A 293 -2.70 -4.90 12.92
CA LEU A 293 -1.68 -5.45 12.06
C LEU A 293 -1.74 -6.96 12.00
N TRP A 294 -1.66 -7.49 10.78
CA TRP A 294 -1.68 -8.91 10.50
C TRP A 294 -0.53 -9.29 9.58
N TRP A 295 -0.22 -10.58 9.52
CA TRP A 295 0.64 -11.12 8.49
C TRP A 295 0.13 -12.46 7.97
N ALA A 296 0.52 -12.81 6.75
CA ALA A 296 0.29 -14.12 6.16
C ALA A 296 1.27 -14.39 5.02
N THR A 297 1.61 -15.65 4.77
CA THR A 297 2.20 -16.07 3.50
C THR A 297 1.16 -16.03 2.36
N GLU A 298 1.60 -16.05 1.10
CA GLU A 298 0.66 -16.16 -0.05
C GLU A 298 -0.25 -17.40 0.06
N ALA A 299 0.33 -18.53 0.50
CA ALA A 299 -0.40 -19.78 0.67
C ALA A 299 -1.47 -19.67 1.78
N GLU A 300 -1.15 -18.96 2.86
CA GLU A 300 -2.09 -18.71 3.96
C GLU A 300 -3.22 -17.79 3.53
N LEU A 301 -2.91 -16.67 2.84
CA LEU A 301 -3.93 -15.79 2.24
C LEU A 301 -4.88 -16.59 1.35
N LYS A 302 -4.33 -17.42 0.44
CA LYS A 302 -5.12 -18.29 -0.45
C LYS A 302 -6.03 -19.26 0.31
N SER A 303 -5.63 -19.66 1.52
CA SER A 303 -6.42 -20.52 2.41
C SER A 303 -7.33 -19.76 3.37
N GLY A 304 -7.45 -18.43 3.22
CA GLY A 304 -8.29 -17.58 4.07
C GLY A 304 -7.73 -17.38 5.49
N LYS A 305 -6.41 -17.46 5.67
CA LYS A 305 -5.75 -17.31 6.98
C LYS A 305 -4.98 -16.00 7.07
N LEU A 306 -5.09 -15.35 8.23
CA LEU A 306 -4.26 -14.23 8.67
C LEU A 306 -3.81 -14.48 10.11
N HIS A 307 -2.62 -14.01 10.45
CA HIS A 307 -2.09 -14.06 11.81
C HIS A 307 -2.06 -12.66 12.40
N LEU A 308 -2.87 -12.45 13.44
CA LEU A 308 -2.93 -11.19 14.16
C LEU A 308 -1.63 -10.95 14.92
N VAL A 309 -0.99 -9.79 14.71
CA VAL A 309 0.15 -9.38 15.52
C VAL A 309 -0.33 -9.03 16.92
N LYS A 310 0.33 -9.59 17.92
CA LYS A 310 0.07 -9.28 19.33
C LYS A 310 1.11 -8.30 19.86
N ASP A 311 0.68 -7.42 20.74
CA ASP A 311 1.57 -6.57 21.51
C ASP A 311 2.42 -7.42 22.48
N ARG A 312 3.74 -7.22 22.46
CA ARG A 312 4.69 -8.02 23.28
C ARG A 312 4.48 -7.88 24.78
N ALA A 313 4.10 -6.70 25.24
CA ALA A 313 4.00 -6.42 26.66
C ALA A 313 2.72 -6.99 27.26
N THR A 314 1.61 -6.95 26.50
CA THR A 314 0.28 -7.28 26.99
C THR A 314 -0.26 -8.62 26.46
N GLY A 315 0.29 -9.13 25.36
CA GLY A 315 -0.23 -10.31 24.66
C GLY A 315 -1.58 -10.08 23.95
N GLN A 316 -2.11 -8.86 23.99
CA GLN A 316 -3.34 -8.46 23.31
C GLN A 316 -3.07 -8.16 21.83
N PRO A 317 -4.10 -8.07 20.96
CA PRO A 317 -3.93 -7.56 19.61
C PRO A 317 -3.16 -6.23 19.59
N LEU A 318 -2.14 -6.12 18.73
CA LEU A 318 -1.44 -4.86 18.50
C LEU A 318 -2.41 -3.89 17.82
N LYS A 319 -2.91 -2.93 18.60
CA LYS A 319 -3.91 -1.96 18.20
C LYS A 319 -3.29 -0.60 17.95
N PHE A 320 -3.60 -0.01 16.80
CA PHE A 320 -3.41 1.42 16.56
C PHE A 320 -4.68 2.17 16.95
N THR A 321 -4.54 3.35 17.56
CA THR A 321 -5.65 4.22 18.00
C THR A 321 -6.17 5.16 16.91
N HIS A 322 -5.69 4.98 15.69
CA HIS A 322 -5.91 5.83 14.52
C HIS A 322 -6.20 4.92 13.31
N LYS A 323 -6.69 5.50 12.21
CA LYS A 323 -6.91 4.74 10.98
C LYS A 323 -5.55 4.55 10.29
N ALA A 324 -4.88 3.43 10.58
CA ALA A 324 -3.67 3.07 9.86
C ALA A 324 -4.01 2.77 8.40
N GLU A 325 -3.45 3.57 7.49
CA GLU A 325 -3.70 3.43 6.06
C GLU A 325 -2.64 2.50 5.49
N ASP A 326 -1.43 2.99 5.25
CA ASP A 326 -0.35 2.22 4.65
C ASP A 326 0.86 2.00 5.59
N LEU A 327 1.70 1.03 5.24
CA LEU A 327 2.96 0.75 5.92
C LEU A 327 4.08 0.36 4.96
N THR A 328 5.32 0.56 5.39
CA THR A 328 6.49 0.07 4.67
C THR A 328 7.57 -0.46 5.63
N PRO A 329 8.30 -1.53 5.28
CA PRO A 329 9.42 -1.99 6.07
C PRO A 329 10.55 -0.95 6.14
N ILE A 330 11.01 -0.66 7.35
CA ILE A 330 12.19 0.17 7.61
C ILE A 330 13.24 -0.63 8.41
N GLY A 331 14.50 -0.53 8.00
CA GLY A 331 15.58 -1.31 8.60
C GLY A 331 15.36 -2.82 8.53
N SER A 332 15.79 -3.54 9.57
CA SER A 332 15.65 -5.00 9.62
C SER A 332 14.35 -5.48 10.27
N ASN A 333 13.89 -4.82 11.32
CA ASN A 333 12.86 -5.36 12.22
C ASN A 333 11.75 -4.36 12.52
N ARG A 334 11.58 -3.35 11.66
CA ARG A 334 10.61 -2.29 11.89
C ARG A 334 9.70 -2.07 10.70
N LEU A 335 8.49 -1.61 11.00
CA LEU A 335 7.55 -1.08 10.03
C LEU A 335 7.31 0.39 10.36
N PHE A 336 7.31 1.22 9.33
CA PHE A 336 6.82 2.58 9.38
C PHE A 336 5.37 2.56 8.92
N VAL A 337 4.46 3.03 9.76
CA VAL A 337 3.01 3.02 9.51
C VAL A 337 2.53 4.47 9.48
N ILE A 338 1.78 4.84 8.45
CA ILE A 338 1.09 6.14 8.38
C ILE A 338 -0.39 5.98 8.73
N HIS A 339 -1.00 7.07 9.18
CA HIS A 339 -2.43 7.08 9.49
C HIS A 339 -3.15 8.17 8.71
N ASP A 340 -4.21 7.78 8.02
CA ASP A 340 -5.15 8.71 7.39
C ASP A 340 -6.29 8.99 8.36
N ASP A 341 -6.12 10.01 9.20
CA ASP A 341 -7.16 10.44 10.12
C ASP A 341 -8.13 11.46 9.51
N ASP A 342 -8.27 11.51 8.18
CA ASP A 342 -9.07 12.50 7.45
C ASP A 342 -8.76 13.93 7.95
N ARG A 343 -9.79 14.65 8.40
CA ARG A 343 -9.72 15.99 9.00
C ARG A 343 -9.83 15.97 10.52
N ASN A 344 -9.65 14.81 11.14
CA ASN A 344 -9.73 14.67 12.58
C ASN A 344 -8.50 15.28 13.26
N ARG A 345 -8.74 15.98 14.37
CA ARG A 345 -7.71 16.53 15.24
C ARG A 345 -7.20 15.46 16.20
N THR A 346 -6.56 14.45 15.63
CA THR A 346 -5.96 13.34 16.35
C THR A 346 -4.98 13.80 17.42
N LYS A 347 -4.89 13.05 18.53
CA LYS A 347 -3.93 13.30 19.61
C LYS A 347 -2.93 12.16 19.76
N ILE A 348 -1.65 12.52 19.89
CA ILE A 348 -0.56 11.60 20.26
C ILE A 348 0.14 12.22 21.46
N GLY A 349 0.03 11.57 22.62
CA GLY A 349 0.41 12.18 23.91
C GLY A 349 -0.29 13.52 24.13
N ASP A 350 0.49 14.56 24.43
CA ASP A 350 -0.01 15.93 24.65
C ASP A 350 -0.15 16.75 23.36
N GLN A 351 0.23 16.20 22.20
CA GLN A 351 0.19 16.91 20.93
C GLN A 351 -1.14 16.68 20.21
N THR A 352 -1.66 17.71 19.56
CA THR A 352 -2.84 17.64 18.69
C THR A 352 -2.45 17.93 17.25
N ARG A 353 -2.82 17.04 16.34
CA ARG A 353 -2.59 17.12 14.90
C ARG A 353 -3.06 18.47 14.34
N GLN A 354 -2.19 19.09 13.54
CA GLN A 354 -2.52 20.25 12.72
C GLN A 354 -2.83 19.83 11.27
N PRO A 355 -3.54 20.66 10.46
CA PRO A 355 -3.92 20.28 9.10
C PRO A 355 -2.75 19.81 8.22
N HIS A 356 -1.58 20.42 8.36
CA HIS A 356 -0.39 20.09 7.56
C HIS A 356 0.34 18.81 8.00
N GLN A 357 -0.19 18.11 9.00
CA GLN A 357 0.47 16.98 9.64
C GLN A 357 -0.27 15.66 9.42
N ALA A 358 0.48 14.58 9.34
CA ALA A 358 -0.04 13.21 9.42
C ALA A 358 0.55 12.49 10.64
N ALA A 359 -0.25 11.61 11.25
CA ALA A 359 0.23 10.72 12.31
C ALA A 359 1.06 9.58 11.71
N TYR A 360 2.03 9.09 12.47
CA TYR A 360 2.76 7.87 12.15
C TYR A 360 3.05 7.05 13.40
N SER A 361 3.27 5.75 13.20
CA SER A 361 3.76 4.82 14.23
C SER A 361 4.94 4.00 13.70
N ILE A 362 5.84 3.60 14.60
CA ILE A 362 6.91 2.64 14.33
C ILE A 362 6.62 1.36 15.11
N VAL A 363 6.48 0.25 14.41
CA VAL A 363 6.33 -1.08 15.02
C VAL A 363 7.67 -1.80 14.98
N GLU A 364 8.08 -2.46 16.07
CA GLU A 364 9.30 -3.28 16.15
C GLU A 364 9.00 -4.75 16.47
N PHE A 365 9.76 -5.66 15.81
CA PHE A 365 9.70 -7.13 15.93
C PHE A 365 11.07 -7.76 16.27
#